data_AF-A0A3B9IXC8-F1
#
_entry.id   AF-A0A3B9IXC8-F1
#
_cell.length_a   1.000
_cell.length_b   1.000
_cell.length_c   1.000
_cell.angle_alpha   90.00
_cell.angle_beta   90.00
_cell.angle_gamma   90.00
#
_symmetry.space_group_name_H-M   'P 1'
#
loop_
_entity.id
_entity.type
_entity.pdbx_description
1 polymer ?
#
loop_
_entity_poly.entity_id
_entity_poly.type
_entity_poly.pdbx_seq_one_letter_code
_entity_poly.pdbx_strand_id
1 'polypeptide(L)'
;MINKLKGGIFGLLVGDALGVPYEFHNPEQIPPFEQIDMIPPKNFRTSYPNVKYGTWSDDGAQALCLLDSLICKGIFDLKDFSDRVLAWYTKGLWAVDNYVFDAGIQTSLALSEYKHGTAPELCGNVRPDGKGNGALMRVLPLALWHDGTDEELVEDAHRQCLITHGHITNQVCCALYCLVARKLLSDENFDDALADSVQNLRSIYKNNKYSEYAKDFEFTLKPDEPDIWQGTGSGYVVDSIRSA
;
A
#
# COMPACT_ATOMS: atom_id res chain seq x y z
N MET A 1 18.86 -12.82 -3.12
CA MET A 1 18.05 -11.87 -3.91
C MET A 1 16.74 -12.47 -4.43
N ILE A 2 16.72 -13.40 -5.39
CA ILE A 2 15.45 -13.94 -5.99
C ILE A 2 14.44 -14.44 -4.95
N ASN A 3 14.88 -15.17 -3.92
CA ASN A 3 13.99 -15.64 -2.86
C ASN A 3 13.35 -14.50 -2.06
N LYS A 4 14.04 -13.37 -1.87
CA LYS A 4 13.49 -12.19 -1.19
C LYS A 4 12.44 -11.49 -2.05
N LEU A 5 12.70 -11.35 -3.35
CA LEU A 5 11.73 -10.76 -4.28
C LEU A 5 10.45 -11.60 -4.33
N LYS A 6 10.57 -12.92 -4.46
CA LYS A 6 9.44 -13.85 -4.37
C LYS A 6 8.76 -13.77 -3.01
N GLY A 7 9.54 -13.72 -1.93
CA GLY A 7 9.06 -13.61 -0.56
C GLY A 7 8.26 -12.33 -0.31
N GLY A 8 8.65 -11.19 -0.91
CA GLY A 8 7.91 -9.94 -0.81
C GLY A 8 6.54 -10.03 -1.47
N ILE A 9 6.47 -10.51 -2.71
CA ILE A 9 5.17 -10.65 -3.41
C ILE A 9 4.30 -11.72 -2.78
N PHE A 10 4.83 -12.92 -2.47
CA PHE A 10 4.05 -13.96 -1.82
C PHE A 10 3.66 -13.60 -0.39
N GLY A 11 4.54 -12.93 0.36
CA GLY A 11 4.25 -12.44 1.70
C GLY A 11 3.09 -11.45 1.71
N LEU A 12 3.07 -10.51 0.74
CA LEU A 12 1.95 -9.59 0.57
C LEU A 12 0.64 -10.35 0.29
N LEU A 13 0.62 -11.23 -0.71
CA LEU A 13 -0.60 -11.98 -1.07
C LEU A 13 -1.10 -12.91 0.04
N VAL A 14 -0.18 -13.56 0.75
CA VAL A 14 -0.53 -14.46 1.86
C VAL A 14 -1.00 -13.66 3.08
N GLY A 15 -0.34 -12.54 3.38
CA GLY A 15 -0.73 -11.66 4.49
C GLY A 15 -2.11 -11.05 4.29
N ASP A 16 -2.40 -10.56 3.09
CA ASP A 16 -3.73 -10.11 2.67
C ASP A 16 -4.76 -11.24 2.86
N ALA A 17 -4.57 -12.38 2.19
CA ALA A 17 -5.50 -13.50 2.27
C ALA A 17 -5.75 -14.03 3.70
N LEU A 18 -4.72 -13.96 4.56
CA LEU A 18 -4.81 -14.28 5.98
C LEU A 18 -5.66 -13.25 6.75
N GLY A 19 -5.53 -11.96 6.42
CA GLY A 19 -6.24 -10.85 7.08
C GLY A 19 -7.72 -10.76 6.74
N VAL A 20 -8.10 -11.11 5.51
CA VAL A 20 -9.48 -11.00 4.97
C VAL A 20 -10.58 -11.50 5.92
N PRO A 21 -10.48 -12.68 6.56
CA PRO A 21 -11.54 -13.16 7.45
C PRO A 21 -11.72 -12.28 8.70
N TYR A 22 -10.65 -11.62 9.16
CA TYR A 22 -10.55 -10.93 10.45
C TYR A 22 -10.82 -9.42 10.36
N GLU A 23 -10.89 -8.86 9.16
CA GLU A 23 -11.09 -7.43 8.93
C GLU A 23 -12.36 -6.86 9.59
N PHE A 24 -12.44 -5.56 9.86
CA PHE A 24 -13.60 -4.90 10.50
C PHE A 24 -14.02 -5.43 11.88
N HIS A 25 -13.16 -6.20 12.53
CA HIS A 25 -13.30 -6.58 13.93
C HIS A 25 -12.43 -5.67 14.78
N ASN A 26 -12.94 -5.29 15.96
CA ASN A 26 -12.10 -4.64 16.94
C ASN A 26 -11.04 -5.63 17.45
N PRO A 27 -9.86 -5.16 17.89
CA PRO A 27 -8.80 -6.03 18.39
C PRO A 27 -9.26 -7.04 19.45
N GLU A 28 -10.20 -6.67 20.32
CA GLU A 28 -10.73 -7.55 21.37
C GLU A 28 -11.64 -8.67 20.86
N GLN A 29 -12.09 -8.56 19.61
CA GLN A 29 -12.95 -9.54 18.94
C GLN A 29 -12.14 -10.52 18.07
N ILE A 30 -10.89 -10.18 17.75
CA ILE A 30 -9.98 -11.04 17.00
C ILE A 30 -9.52 -12.19 17.93
N PRO A 31 -9.44 -13.44 17.44
CA PRO A 31 -8.93 -14.55 18.23
C PRO A 31 -7.50 -14.30 18.74
N PRO A 32 -7.08 -14.95 19.83
CA PRO A 32 -5.69 -14.93 20.28
C PRO A 32 -4.74 -15.32 19.15
N PHE A 33 -3.53 -14.77 19.17
CA PHE A 33 -2.53 -14.94 18.12
C PHE A 33 -2.30 -16.42 17.74
N GLU A 34 -2.29 -17.32 18.72
CA GLU A 34 -2.08 -18.76 18.52
C GLU A 34 -3.23 -19.46 17.78
N GLN A 35 -4.36 -18.78 17.59
CA GLN A 35 -5.54 -19.25 16.86
C GLN A 35 -5.76 -18.49 15.54
N ILE A 36 -4.88 -17.55 15.19
CA ILE A 36 -4.90 -16.87 13.90
C ILE A 36 -4.28 -17.82 12.87
N ASP A 37 -5.04 -18.14 11.82
CA ASP A 37 -4.63 -19.00 10.72
C ASP A 37 -5.47 -18.64 9.48
N MET A 38 -5.08 -19.13 8.30
CA MET A 38 -5.80 -18.91 7.04
C MET A 38 -7.27 -19.34 7.12
N ILE A 39 -7.56 -20.35 7.95
CA ILE A 39 -8.91 -20.78 8.30
C ILE A 39 -9.16 -20.35 9.75
N PRO A 40 -10.05 -19.39 10.01
CA PRO A 40 -10.32 -18.92 11.36
C PRO A 40 -11.06 -19.99 12.21
N PRO A 41 -11.09 -19.83 13.55
CA PRO A 41 -11.85 -20.71 14.43
C PRO A 41 -13.31 -20.86 14.01
N LYS A 42 -13.90 -22.05 14.17
CA LYS A 42 -15.26 -22.38 13.69
C LYS A 42 -16.36 -21.41 14.16
N ASN A 43 -16.19 -20.77 15.31
CA ASN A 43 -17.14 -19.85 15.93
C ASN A 43 -16.81 -18.38 15.68
N PHE A 44 -15.75 -18.08 14.94
CA PHE A 44 -15.40 -16.73 14.54
C PHE A 44 -16.29 -16.30 13.37
N ARG A 45 -16.84 -15.09 13.44
CA ARG A 45 -17.69 -14.53 12.37
C ARG A 45 -16.78 -13.82 11.38
N THR A 46 -16.67 -14.34 10.17
CA THR A 46 -15.83 -13.73 9.13
C THR A 46 -16.49 -12.53 8.48
N SER A 47 -15.68 -11.58 8.01
CA SER A 47 -16.13 -10.36 7.32
C SER A 47 -16.77 -10.65 5.97
N TYR A 48 -16.23 -11.64 5.25
CA TYR A 48 -16.65 -12.03 3.92
C TYR A 48 -17.06 -13.52 3.88
N PRO A 49 -18.25 -13.89 4.39
CA PRO A 49 -18.65 -15.30 4.56
C PRO A 49 -18.79 -16.10 3.26
N ASN A 50 -18.87 -15.41 2.10
CA ASN A 50 -18.98 -16.05 0.79
C ASN A 50 -17.64 -16.15 0.05
N VAL A 51 -16.56 -15.60 0.62
CA VAL A 51 -15.21 -15.64 0.05
C VAL A 51 -14.49 -16.88 0.58
N LYS A 52 -13.81 -17.62 -0.30
CA LYS A 52 -13.05 -18.81 0.10
C LYS A 52 -11.80 -18.38 0.87
N TYR A 53 -11.45 -19.09 1.94
CA TYR A 53 -10.18 -18.91 2.64
C TYR A 53 -8.99 -19.05 1.69
N GLY A 54 -7.97 -18.21 1.85
CA GLY A 54 -6.84 -18.11 0.92
C GLY A 54 -7.07 -17.17 -0.27
N THR A 55 -8.19 -16.47 -0.33
CA THR A 55 -8.46 -15.44 -1.35
C THR A 55 -7.93 -14.09 -0.86
N TRP A 56 -6.97 -13.52 -1.58
CA TRP A 56 -6.53 -12.14 -1.38
C TRP A 56 -7.59 -11.13 -1.84
N SER A 57 -7.62 -9.94 -1.24
CA SER A 57 -8.59 -8.87 -1.49
C SER A 57 -8.09 -7.87 -2.56
N ASP A 58 -8.53 -6.62 -2.43
CA ASP A 58 -8.08 -5.51 -3.25
C ASP A 58 -6.61 -5.15 -3.02
N ASP A 59 -6.03 -5.40 -1.84
CA ASP A 59 -4.61 -5.20 -1.55
C ASP A 59 -3.73 -5.96 -2.55
N GLY A 60 -3.91 -7.29 -2.59
CA GLY A 60 -3.18 -8.19 -3.47
C GLY A 60 -3.48 -7.94 -4.94
N ALA A 61 -4.74 -7.72 -5.30
CA ALA A 61 -5.12 -7.49 -6.69
C ALA A 61 -4.54 -6.17 -7.24
N GLN A 62 -4.56 -5.09 -6.46
CA GLN A 62 -3.98 -3.81 -6.88
C GLN A 62 -2.45 -3.83 -6.86
N ALA A 63 -1.82 -4.55 -5.93
CA ALA A 63 -0.38 -4.78 -5.95
C ALA A 63 0.04 -5.54 -7.23
N LEU A 64 -0.72 -6.56 -7.63
CA LEU A 64 -0.48 -7.28 -8.87
C LEU A 64 -0.72 -6.40 -10.10
N CYS A 65 -1.70 -5.49 -10.09
CA CYS A 65 -1.86 -4.49 -11.15
C CYS A 65 -0.62 -3.61 -11.30
N LEU A 66 -0.02 -3.17 -10.17
CA LEU A 66 1.20 -2.38 -10.18
C LEU A 66 2.38 -3.19 -10.72
N LEU A 67 2.59 -4.40 -10.22
CA LEU A 67 3.67 -5.29 -10.66
C LEU A 67 3.57 -5.59 -12.17
N ASP A 68 2.37 -5.92 -12.64
CA ASP A 68 2.09 -6.21 -14.05
C ASP A 68 2.36 -4.99 -14.95
N SER A 69 1.97 -3.78 -14.53
CA SER A 69 2.31 -2.55 -15.24
C SER A 69 3.82 -2.35 -15.34
N LEU A 70 4.53 -2.46 -14.22
CA LEU A 70 5.99 -2.28 -14.16
C LEU A 70 6.74 -3.26 -15.07
N ILE A 71 6.36 -4.53 -15.05
CA ILE A 71 6.98 -5.57 -15.90
C ILE A 71 6.66 -5.33 -17.38
N CYS A 72 5.41 -5.02 -17.72
CA CYS A 72 5.01 -4.80 -19.12
C CYS A 72 5.64 -3.55 -19.73
N LYS A 73 5.74 -2.47 -18.95
CA LYS A 73 6.17 -1.15 -19.42
C LYS A 73 7.67 -0.95 -19.29
N GLY A 74 8.32 -1.63 -18.36
CA GLY A 74 9.74 -1.42 -18.04
C GLY A 74 10.03 -0.08 -17.36
N ILE A 75 8.98 0.67 -16.99
CA ILE A 75 8.99 1.96 -16.29
C ILE A 75 7.69 2.10 -15.49
N PHE A 76 7.65 2.96 -14.48
CA PHE A 76 6.37 3.36 -13.89
C PHE A 76 5.62 4.34 -14.81
N ASP A 77 4.51 3.86 -15.36
CA ASP A 77 3.59 4.60 -16.22
C ASP A 77 2.24 4.74 -15.50
N LEU A 78 1.97 5.94 -14.96
CA LEU A 78 0.76 6.22 -14.19
C LEU A 78 -0.51 5.89 -14.97
N LYS A 79 -0.53 6.13 -16.29
CA LYS A 79 -1.71 5.86 -17.12
C LYS A 79 -1.95 4.36 -17.26
N ASP A 80 -0.90 3.58 -17.59
CA ASP A 80 -1.01 2.13 -17.71
C ASP A 80 -1.41 1.48 -16.37
N PHE A 81 -0.80 1.92 -15.28
CA PHE A 81 -1.18 1.47 -13.93
C PHE A 81 -2.65 1.80 -13.63
N SER A 82 -3.10 3.03 -13.92
CA SER A 82 -4.49 3.45 -13.71
C SER A 82 -5.49 2.64 -14.54
N ASP A 83 -5.15 2.34 -15.79
CA ASP A 83 -5.95 1.49 -16.68
C ASP A 83 -6.10 0.06 -16.11
N ARG A 84 -5.04 -0.48 -15.50
CA ARG A 84 -5.08 -1.81 -14.84
C ARG A 84 -5.88 -1.81 -13.54
N VAL A 85 -5.72 -0.79 -12.69
CA VAL A 85 -6.53 -0.68 -11.47
C VAL A 85 -8.01 -0.51 -11.82
N LEU A 86 -8.34 0.26 -12.87
CA LEU A 86 -9.73 0.33 -13.37
C LEU A 86 -10.20 -1.03 -13.94
N ALA A 87 -9.34 -1.78 -14.62
CA ALA A 87 -9.66 -3.11 -15.12
C ALA A 87 -9.86 -4.12 -13.97
N TRP A 88 -9.11 -4.02 -12.87
CA TRP A 88 -9.39 -4.75 -11.64
C TRP A 88 -10.81 -4.42 -11.16
N TYR A 89 -11.09 -3.14 -10.93
CA TYR A 89 -12.37 -2.69 -10.38
C TYR A 89 -13.59 -3.06 -11.24
N THR A 90 -13.45 -3.04 -12.58
CA THR A 90 -14.58 -3.26 -13.49
C THR A 90 -14.67 -4.66 -14.08
N LYS A 91 -13.57 -5.43 -14.09
CA LYS A 91 -13.49 -6.74 -14.75
C LYS A 91 -12.85 -7.84 -13.89
N GLY A 92 -12.38 -7.51 -12.69
CA GLY A 92 -11.72 -8.46 -11.80
C GLY A 92 -10.30 -8.84 -12.20
N LEU A 93 -9.59 -8.01 -13.00
CA LEU A 93 -8.18 -8.24 -13.31
C LEU A 93 -7.38 -8.48 -12.01
N TRP A 94 -6.65 -9.59 -11.94
CA TRP A 94 -5.86 -10.06 -10.77
C TRP A 94 -6.66 -10.34 -9.48
N ALA A 95 -7.97 -10.15 -9.47
CA ALA A 95 -8.82 -10.69 -8.42
C ALA A 95 -9.01 -12.20 -8.61
N VAL A 96 -9.06 -12.96 -7.52
CA VAL A 96 -9.33 -14.39 -7.57
C VAL A 96 -10.71 -14.63 -8.16
N ASP A 97 -10.80 -15.56 -9.13
CA ASP A 97 -12.03 -15.87 -9.87
C ASP A 97 -12.68 -14.64 -10.57
N ASN A 98 -11.91 -13.56 -10.79
CA ASN A 98 -12.39 -12.25 -11.27
C ASN A 98 -13.49 -11.62 -10.40
N TYR A 99 -13.56 -11.98 -9.12
CA TYR A 99 -14.54 -11.46 -8.18
C TYR A 99 -13.94 -10.34 -7.33
N VAL A 100 -14.40 -9.12 -7.56
CA VAL A 100 -14.00 -7.95 -6.76
C VAL A 100 -14.87 -7.87 -5.51
N PHE A 101 -14.22 -7.78 -4.36
CA PHE A 101 -14.83 -7.41 -3.08
C PHE A 101 -13.92 -6.40 -2.38
N ASP A 102 -14.39 -5.86 -1.26
CA ASP A 102 -13.61 -4.96 -0.40
C ASP A 102 -13.08 -3.67 -1.04
N ALA A 103 -13.68 -3.22 -2.14
CA ALA A 103 -13.26 -1.97 -2.76
C ALA A 103 -13.62 -0.77 -1.85
N GLY A 104 -12.61 -0.20 -1.20
CA GLY A 104 -12.78 0.96 -0.33
C GLY A 104 -13.50 2.14 -0.99
N ILE A 105 -14.24 2.93 -0.19
CA ILE A 105 -15.05 4.05 -0.68
C ILE A 105 -14.21 5.06 -1.47
N GLN A 106 -13.02 5.42 -0.96
CA GLN A 106 -12.13 6.38 -1.61
C GLN A 106 -11.61 5.85 -2.97
N THR A 107 -11.17 4.60 -3.01
CA THR A 107 -10.78 3.91 -4.24
C THR A 107 -11.92 3.91 -5.26
N SER A 108 -13.12 3.51 -4.84
CA SER A 108 -14.30 3.44 -5.71
C SER A 108 -14.68 4.79 -6.31
N LEU A 109 -14.67 5.87 -5.51
CA LEU A 109 -14.95 7.22 -5.98
C LEU A 109 -13.91 7.69 -7.02
N ALA A 110 -12.63 7.48 -6.73
CA ALA A 110 -11.55 7.90 -7.63
C ALA A 110 -11.58 7.14 -8.97
N LEU A 111 -11.81 5.83 -8.94
CA LEU A 111 -11.93 5.02 -10.16
C LEU A 111 -13.20 5.32 -10.96
N SER A 112 -14.28 5.73 -10.29
CA SER A 112 -15.47 6.26 -10.96
C SER A 112 -15.12 7.54 -11.74
N GLU A 113 -14.42 8.49 -11.13
CA GLU A 113 -14.00 9.73 -11.80
C GLU A 113 -13.06 9.45 -12.98
N TYR A 114 -12.09 8.55 -12.79
CA TYR A 114 -11.19 8.11 -13.85
C TYR A 114 -11.95 7.51 -15.05
N LYS A 115 -12.94 6.65 -14.77
CA LYS A 115 -13.82 6.08 -15.79
C LYS A 115 -14.61 7.14 -16.56
N HIS A 116 -14.93 8.28 -15.94
CA HIS A 116 -15.63 9.40 -16.58
C HIS A 116 -14.69 10.39 -17.29
N GLY A 117 -13.39 10.09 -17.35
CA GLY A 117 -12.41 10.85 -18.14
C GLY A 117 -11.60 11.87 -17.34
N THR A 118 -11.71 11.90 -16.01
CA THR A 118 -10.81 12.69 -15.16
C THR A 118 -9.39 12.15 -15.30
N ALA A 119 -8.40 13.05 -15.41
CA ALA A 119 -7.00 12.67 -15.50
C ALA A 119 -6.54 11.90 -14.24
N PRO A 120 -5.70 10.85 -14.37
CA PRO A 120 -5.32 10.00 -13.25
C PRO A 120 -4.62 10.78 -12.13
N GLU A 121 -3.92 11.87 -12.44
CA GLU A 121 -3.25 12.76 -11.49
C GLU A 121 -4.22 13.48 -10.53
N LEU A 122 -5.49 13.60 -10.92
CA LEU A 122 -6.52 14.34 -10.19
C LEU A 122 -7.52 13.42 -9.47
N CYS A 123 -7.61 12.15 -9.87
CA CYS A 123 -8.63 11.23 -9.40
C CYS A 123 -8.56 10.96 -7.89
N GLY A 124 -7.35 10.85 -7.34
CA GLY A 124 -7.16 10.64 -5.90
C GLY A 124 -7.49 11.86 -5.03
N ASN A 125 -7.69 13.04 -5.63
CA ASN A 125 -8.03 14.28 -4.94
C ASN A 125 -9.55 14.54 -4.87
N VAL A 126 -10.37 13.63 -5.39
CA VAL A 126 -11.85 13.70 -5.30
C VAL A 126 -12.32 13.65 -3.84
N ARG A 127 -11.46 13.12 -2.96
CA ARG A 127 -11.58 13.22 -1.51
C ARG A 127 -10.30 13.88 -0.98
N PRO A 128 -10.22 15.22 -0.96
CA PRO A 128 -8.98 15.94 -0.62
C PRO A 128 -8.40 15.52 0.72
N ASP A 129 -9.24 15.32 1.75
CA ASP A 129 -8.83 14.88 3.09
C ASP A 129 -8.75 13.35 3.25
N GLY A 130 -8.84 12.61 2.14
CA GLY A 130 -8.88 11.16 2.13
C GLY A 130 -7.51 10.56 2.38
N LYS A 131 -7.30 10.02 3.60
CA LYS A 131 -6.03 9.42 4.05
C LYS A 131 -6.14 7.93 4.36
N GLY A 132 -6.96 7.21 3.59
CA GLY A 132 -7.04 5.74 3.68
C GLY A 132 -5.73 5.06 3.27
N ASN A 133 -5.48 3.83 3.72
CA ASN A 133 -4.27 3.06 3.40
C ASN A 133 -4.21 2.49 1.96
N GLY A 134 -5.22 2.73 1.13
CA GLY A 134 -5.41 2.12 -0.19
C GLY A 134 -4.23 2.19 -1.17
N ALA A 135 -3.41 3.24 -1.07
CA ALA A 135 -2.19 3.37 -1.88
C ALA A 135 -0.97 2.68 -1.24
N LEU A 136 -0.91 2.59 0.09
CA LEU A 136 0.20 2.00 0.84
C LEU A 136 0.21 0.48 0.70
N MET A 137 -0.94 -0.17 0.86
CA MET A 137 -1.09 -1.64 0.83
C MET A 137 -0.60 -2.29 -0.47
N ARG A 138 -0.56 -1.52 -1.57
CA ARG A 138 -0.19 -2.00 -2.91
C ARG A 138 1.19 -1.57 -3.40
N VAL A 139 1.95 -0.79 -2.63
CA VAL A 139 3.14 -0.08 -3.15
C VAL A 139 4.39 -0.96 -3.27
N LEU A 140 4.47 -2.06 -2.51
CA LEU A 140 5.65 -2.93 -2.41
C LEU A 140 6.29 -3.31 -3.77
N PRO A 141 5.54 -3.65 -4.85
CA PRO A 141 6.12 -3.95 -6.15
C PRO A 141 7.09 -2.89 -6.69
N LEU A 142 6.87 -1.60 -6.41
CA LEU A 142 7.81 -0.54 -6.82
C LEU A 142 9.18 -0.74 -6.16
N ALA A 143 9.21 -0.95 -4.84
CA ALA A 143 10.46 -1.15 -4.11
C ALA A 143 11.22 -2.40 -4.55
N LEU A 144 10.50 -3.46 -4.94
CA LEU A 144 11.09 -4.72 -5.39
C LEU A 144 11.62 -4.65 -6.85
N TRP A 145 11.01 -3.81 -7.68
CA TRP A 145 11.28 -3.72 -9.11
C TRP A 145 12.32 -2.63 -9.46
N HIS A 146 12.28 -1.50 -8.75
CA HIS A 146 13.01 -0.30 -9.11
C HIS A 146 14.53 -0.43 -8.89
N ASP A 147 15.32 -0.13 -9.93
CA ASP A 147 16.78 -0.20 -9.96
C ASP A 147 17.49 1.18 -9.98
N GLY A 148 16.74 2.26 -10.21
CA GLY A 148 17.23 3.63 -10.10
C GLY A 148 17.44 4.12 -8.65
N THR A 149 17.71 5.42 -8.52
CA THR A 149 18.02 6.11 -7.27
C THR A 149 16.87 6.08 -6.26
N ASP A 150 17.16 6.45 -5.01
CA ASP A 150 16.14 6.62 -3.98
C ASP A 150 15.20 7.80 -4.29
N GLU A 151 15.69 8.87 -4.92
CA GLU A 151 14.85 10.00 -5.33
C GLU A 151 13.86 9.61 -6.43
N GLU A 152 14.28 8.80 -7.41
CA GLU A 152 13.39 8.27 -8.45
C GLU A 152 12.33 7.33 -7.85
N LEU A 153 12.71 6.45 -6.91
CA LEU A 153 11.76 5.58 -6.21
C LEU A 153 10.74 6.38 -5.39
N VAL A 154 11.19 7.42 -4.70
CA VAL A 154 10.31 8.31 -3.93
C VAL A 154 9.30 9.00 -4.85
N GLU A 155 9.75 9.50 -6.00
CA GLU A 155 8.87 10.15 -6.99
C GLU A 155 7.82 9.17 -7.55
N ASP A 156 8.20 7.93 -7.89
CA ASP A 156 7.23 6.94 -8.37
C ASP A 156 6.29 6.46 -7.27
N ALA A 157 6.77 6.34 -6.01
CA ALA A 157 5.94 6.06 -4.85
C ALA A 157 4.93 7.17 -4.57
N HIS A 158 5.26 8.43 -4.85
CA HIS A 158 4.32 9.56 -4.81
C HIS A 158 3.29 9.44 -5.93
N ARG A 159 3.75 9.23 -7.17
CA ARG A 159 2.90 9.24 -8.36
C ARG A 159 1.87 8.11 -8.38
N GLN A 160 2.20 6.90 -7.89
CA GLN A 160 1.23 5.79 -7.85
C GLN A 160 0.02 6.07 -6.94
N CYS A 161 0.17 6.95 -5.96
CA CYS A 161 -0.93 7.33 -5.09
C CYS A 161 -2.01 8.12 -5.84
N LEU A 162 -1.62 8.90 -6.86
CA LEU A 162 -2.47 9.93 -7.46
C LEU A 162 -3.77 9.42 -8.05
N ILE A 163 -3.81 8.19 -8.55
CA ILE A 163 -5.03 7.61 -9.13
C ILE A 163 -6.15 7.39 -8.10
N THR A 164 -5.84 7.24 -6.80
CA THR A 164 -6.86 6.90 -5.78
C THR A 164 -6.72 7.63 -4.44
N HIS A 165 -5.50 7.92 -4.00
CA HIS A 165 -5.20 8.54 -2.70
C HIS A 165 -4.20 9.68 -2.88
N GLY A 166 -4.65 10.79 -3.44
CA GLY A 166 -3.78 11.90 -3.84
C GLY A 166 -3.20 12.73 -2.67
N HIS A 167 -3.66 12.52 -1.44
CA HIS A 167 -3.19 13.29 -0.28
C HIS A 167 -1.68 13.09 -0.03
N ILE A 168 -0.96 14.17 0.31
CA ILE A 168 0.49 14.15 0.54
C ILE A 168 0.91 13.11 1.58
N THR A 169 0.17 12.96 2.68
CA THR A 169 0.41 11.91 3.69
C THR A 169 0.45 10.49 3.10
N ASN A 170 -0.39 10.16 2.12
CA ASN A 170 -0.31 8.86 1.45
C ASN A 170 0.99 8.70 0.69
N GLN A 171 1.39 9.74 -0.04
CA GLN A 171 2.62 9.79 -0.83
C GLN A 171 3.86 9.67 0.07
N VAL A 172 3.91 10.41 1.18
CA VAL A 172 5.00 10.35 2.17
C VAL A 172 5.12 8.96 2.80
N CYS A 173 4.00 8.36 3.20
CA CYS A 173 4.01 7.01 3.77
C CYS A 173 4.48 5.97 2.74
N CYS A 174 3.98 6.03 1.50
CA CYS A 174 4.41 5.14 0.42
C CYS A 174 5.91 5.27 0.11
N ALA A 175 6.43 6.50 0.10
CA ALA A 175 7.85 6.77 -0.10
C ALA A 175 8.71 6.15 1.01
N LEU A 176 8.37 6.36 2.29
CA LEU A 176 9.10 5.77 3.40
C LEU A 176 9.06 4.23 3.35
N TYR A 177 7.88 3.66 3.13
CA TYR A 177 7.69 2.21 3.00
C TYR A 177 8.62 1.62 1.93
N CYS A 178 8.69 2.27 0.76
CA CYS A 178 9.51 1.78 -0.34
C CYS A 178 11.02 1.83 -0.01
N LEU A 179 11.49 2.87 0.66
CA LEU A 179 12.90 2.97 1.09
C LEU A 179 13.24 1.89 2.11
N VAL A 180 12.37 1.67 3.11
CA VAL A 180 12.56 0.61 4.11
C VAL A 180 12.60 -0.76 3.43
N ALA A 181 11.65 -1.05 2.54
CA ALA A 181 11.61 -2.31 1.81
C ALA A 181 12.89 -2.53 0.97
N ARG A 182 13.40 -1.50 0.29
CA ARG A 182 14.67 -1.54 -0.46
C ARG A 182 15.86 -1.86 0.43
N LYS A 183 15.92 -1.30 1.65
CA LYS A 183 16.98 -1.61 2.62
C LYS A 183 16.90 -3.04 3.14
N LEU A 184 15.71 -3.54 3.48
CA LEU A 184 15.49 -4.93 3.90
C LEU A 184 15.89 -5.94 2.80
N LEU A 185 15.67 -5.60 1.53
CA LEU A 185 16.17 -6.41 0.41
C LEU A 185 17.69 -6.54 0.39
N SER A 186 18.40 -5.55 0.93
CA SER A 186 19.86 -5.47 1.02
C SER A 186 20.45 -6.09 2.30
N ASP A 187 19.68 -6.90 3.03
CA ASP A 187 20.08 -7.62 4.26
C ASP A 187 20.32 -6.73 5.48
N GLU A 188 19.81 -5.50 5.45
CA GLU A 188 19.75 -4.64 6.63
C GLU A 188 18.66 -5.12 7.60
N ASN A 189 18.88 -4.98 8.91
CA ASN A 189 17.83 -5.27 9.90
C ASN A 189 16.80 -4.13 9.93
N PHE A 190 15.62 -4.39 10.49
CA PHE A 190 14.51 -3.44 10.43
C PHE A 190 14.81 -2.09 11.10
N ASP A 191 15.40 -2.10 12.30
CA ASP A 191 15.65 -0.87 13.05
C ASP A 191 16.63 0.05 12.31
N ASP A 192 17.73 -0.53 11.79
CA ASP A 192 18.70 0.21 10.98
C ASP A 192 18.09 0.67 9.65
N ALA A 193 17.35 -0.22 8.95
CA ALA A 193 16.69 0.09 7.68
C ALA A 193 15.69 1.25 7.83
N LEU A 194 14.94 1.28 8.92
CA LEU A 194 14.01 2.35 9.25
C LEU A 194 14.74 3.67 9.55
N ALA A 195 15.74 3.63 10.44
CA ALA A 195 16.51 4.82 10.80
C ALA A 195 17.20 5.45 9.58
N ASP A 196 17.83 4.62 8.75
CA ASP A 196 18.47 5.05 7.50
C ASP A 196 17.46 5.63 6.50
N SER A 197 16.31 4.97 6.33
CA SER A 197 15.26 5.43 5.41
C SER A 197 14.67 6.76 5.84
N VAL A 198 14.51 6.98 7.15
CA VAL A 198 14.08 8.28 7.71
C VAL A 198 15.08 9.38 7.39
N GLN A 199 16.38 9.15 7.62
CA GLN A 199 17.41 10.15 7.32
C GLN A 199 17.53 10.41 5.82
N ASN A 200 17.42 9.37 5.01
CA ASN A 200 17.48 9.46 3.56
C ASN A 200 16.30 10.25 2.98
N LEU A 201 15.07 9.91 3.38
CA LEU A 201 13.87 10.62 2.94
C LEU A 201 13.92 12.10 3.34
N ARG A 202 14.39 12.38 4.56
CA ARG A 202 14.64 13.76 5.02
C ARG A 202 15.66 14.47 4.15
N SER A 203 16.72 13.79 3.72
CA SER A 203 17.73 14.37 2.80
C SER A 203 17.14 14.70 1.44
N ILE A 204 16.34 13.79 0.85
CA ILE A 204 15.63 14.01 -0.41
C ILE A 204 14.70 15.22 -0.29
N TYR A 205 13.94 15.31 0.80
CA TYR A 205 12.99 16.40 1.04
C TYR A 205 13.60 17.76 1.39
N LYS A 206 14.92 17.87 1.59
CA LYS A 206 15.60 19.18 1.74
C LYS A 206 15.52 20.03 0.47
N ASN A 207 15.31 19.41 -0.69
CA ASN A 207 15.09 20.15 -1.92
C ASN A 207 13.77 20.93 -1.83
N ASN A 208 13.79 22.23 -2.15
CA ASN A 208 12.61 23.10 -2.09
C ASN A 208 11.41 22.57 -2.89
N LYS A 209 11.62 21.73 -3.90
CA LYS A 209 10.51 21.08 -4.64
C LYS A 209 9.62 20.19 -3.75
N TYR A 210 10.14 19.72 -2.60
CA TYR A 210 9.45 18.82 -1.68
C TYR A 210 9.01 19.50 -0.37
N SER A 211 8.91 20.83 -0.32
CA SER A 211 8.66 21.55 0.94
C SER A 211 7.39 21.12 1.69
N GLU A 212 6.31 20.79 0.98
CA GLU A 212 5.08 20.31 1.61
C GLU A 212 5.20 18.85 2.09
N TYR A 213 5.94 18.02 1.36
CA TYR A 213 6.24 16.64 1.77
C TYR A 213 7.13 16.63 3.02
N ALA A 214 8.12 17.53 3.09
CA ALA A 214 8.95 17.72 4.27
C ALA A 214 8.10 18.08 5.51
N LYS A 215 7.14 19.00 5.36
CA LYS A 215 6.24 19.38 6.45
C LYS A 215 5.39 18.20 6.90
N ASP A 216 4.75 17.49 5.97
CA ASP A 216 3.91 16.35 6.34
C ASP A 216 4.73 15.21 6.99
N PHE A 217 5.93 14.95 6.50
CA PHE A 217 6.86 13.99 7.09
C PHE A 217 7.19 14.33 8.55
N GLU A 218 7.59 15.58 8.83
CA GLU A 218 8.01 15.97 10.18
C GLU A 218 6.84 16.20 11.15
N PHE A 219 5.68 16.67 10.67
CA PHE A 219 4.57 17.09 11.54
C PHE A 219 3.36 16.15 11.54
N THR A 220 3.15 15.35 10.49
CA THR A 220 2.06 14.37 10.39
C THR A 220 2.55 12.96 10.72
N LEU A 221 3.58 12.48 10.01
CA LEU A 221 4.12 11.13 10.25
C LEU A 221 4.96 11.08 11.54
N LYS A 222 5.77 12.12 11.75
CA LYS A 222 6.59 12.35 12.95
C LYS A 222 7.52 11.17 13.29
N PRO A 223 8.39 10.74 12.36
CA PRO A 223 9.14 9.48 12.45
C PRO A 223 10.03 9.32 13.70
N ASP A 224 10.43 10.43 14.33
CA ASP A 224 11.34 10.43 15.49
C ASP A 224 10.61 10.44 16.85
N GLU A 225 9.28 10.51 16.88
CA GLU A 225 8.53 10.44 18.14
C GLU A 225 8.72 9.05 18.78
N PRO A 226 8.93 8.97 20.11
CA PRO A 226 9.12 7.68 20.77
C PRO A 226 7.85 6.83 20.70
N ASP A 227 8.03 5.51 20.59
CA ASP A 227 6.97 4.49 20.65
C ASP A 227 5.87 4.62 19.58
N ILE A 228 6.09 5.35 18.49
CA ILE A 228 5.05 5.55 17.46
C ILE A 228 4.88 4.39 16.48
N TRP A 229 5.84 3.48 16.38
CA TRP A 229 5.82 2.34 15.45
C TRP A 229 4.98 1.19 16.02
N GLN A 230 3.78 1.55 16.47
CA GLN A 230 2.73 0.69 17.00
C GLN A 230 1.42 1.22 16.43
N GLY A 231 0.79 0.46 15.55
CA GLY A 231 -0.52 0.83 15.04
C GLY A 231 -1.68 0.27 15.86
N THR A 232 -2.85 0.82 15.61
CA THR A 232 -4.10 0.53 16.34
C THR A 232 -5.10 -0.26 15.49
N GLY A 233 -4.74 -0.61 14.25
CA GLY A 233 -5.57 -1.38 13.33
C GLY A 233 -6.61 -0.54 12.58
N SER A 234 -6.38 0.77 12.45
CA SER A 234 -7.24 1.66 11.67
C SER A 234 -6.85 1.66 10.18
N GLY A 235 -7.81 2.04 9.32
CA GLY A 235 -7.55 2.25 7.89
C GLY A 235 -6.83 3.57 7.56
N TYR A 236 -6.37 4.33 8.55
CA TYR A 236 -5.63 5.57 8.35
C TYR A 236 -4.18 5.27 7.96
N VAL A 237 -3.69 5.85 6.87
CA VAL A 237 -2.38 5.49 6.28
C VAL A 237 -1.20 5.60 7.25
N VAL A 238 -1.20 6.57 8.16
CA VAL A 238 -0.12 6.72 9.16
C VAL A 238 -0.18 5.61 10.21
N ASP A 239 -1.37 5.21 10.63
CA ASP A 239 -1.55 4.10 11.57
C ASP A 239 -1.20 2.76 10.90
N SER A 240 -1.53 2.61 9.61
CA SER A 240 -1.18 1.41 8.84
C SER A 240 0.33 1.26 8.62
N ILE A 241 1.07 2.32 8.26
CA ILE A 241 2.54 2.22 8.14
C ILE A 241 3.24 1.95 9.47
N ARG A 242 2.62 2.36 10.59
CA ARG A 242 3.11 2.04 11.95
C ARG A 242 2.84 0.60 12.39
N SER A 243 1.97 -0.10 11.67
CA SER A 243 1.65 -1.51 11.88
C SER A 243 2.44 -2.46 10.98
N ALA A 244 3.17 -1.91 10.00
CA ALA A 244 3.80 -2.63 8.89
C ALA A 244 5.22 -3.11 9.22
#